data_AF-A0AAV2ZMS7-F1
#
_entry.id   AF-A0AAV2ZMS7-F1
#
_cell.length_a   1.000
_cell.length_b   1.000
_cell.length_c   1.000
_cell.angle_alpha   90.00
_cell.angle_beta   90.00
_cell.angle_gamma   90.00
#
_symmetry.space_group_name_H-M   'P 1'
#
loop_
_entity.id
_entity.type
_entity.pdbx_description
1 polymer ?
#
loop_
_entity_poly.entity_id
_entity_poly.type
_entity_poly.pdbx_seq_one_letter_code
_entity_poly.pdbx_strand_id
1 'polypeptide(L)'
;MMEGTQGSPLMLKYTLQELLGHDTVQVELIPEKKGLFLKHVEYEVSSQFFKSSVYRRYNDFVVFQEMLLQKYPYRMVPALPPKRMLGGLSIVSLFI
;
A
#
# COMPACT_ATOMS: atom_id res chain seq x y z
N MET A 1 -3.76 -41.48 9.79
CA MET A 1 -4.51 -40.93 8.65
C MET A 1 -5.53 -39.95 9.23
N MET A 2 -5.25 -38.65 9.22
CA MET A 2 -6.23 -37.63 9.58
C MET A 2 -6.28 -36.63 8.43
N GLU A 3 -7.34 -36.76 7.65
CA GLU A 3 -7.65 -35.91 6.52
C GLU A 3 -8.09 -34.55 7.08
N GLY A 4 -7.22 -33.55 6.98
CA GLY A 4 -7.57 -32.17 7.29
C GLY A 4 -8.62 -31.73 6.29
N THR A 5 -9.77 -31.26 6.78
CA THR A 5 -10.86 -30.66 5.99
C THR A 5 -10.29 -29.63 5.02
N GLN A 6 -10.11 -30.03 3.76
CA GLN A 6 -9.77 -29.16 2.65
C GLN A 6 -11.00 -28.29 2.36
N GLY A 7 -11.14 -27.20 3.11
CA GLY A 7 -12.16 -26.18 2.85
C GLY A 7 -12.03 -25.70 1.40
N SER A 8 -13.17 -25.46 0.75
CA SER A 8 -13.23 -24.95 -0.63
C SER A 8 -12.19 -23.85 -0.85
N PRO A 9 -11.45 -23.82 -1.97
CA PRO A 9 -10.48 -22.76 -2.27
C PRO A 9 -11.12 -21.36 -2.34
N LEU A 10 -12.45 -21.28 -2.36
CA LEU A 10 -13.22 -20.04 -2.28
C LEU A 10 -13.46 -19.55 -0.85
N MET A 11 -13.11 -20.33 0.18
CA MET A 11 -13.24 -19.93 1.58
C MET A 11 -12.13 -18.96 1.97
N LEU A 12 -12.51 -17.74 2.36
CA LEU A 12 -11.58 -16.79 2.96
C LEU A 12 -11.11 -17.33 4.31
N LYS A 13 -9.79 -17.36 4.50
CA LYS A 13 -9.14 -17.79 5.76
C LYS A 13 -9.35 -16.82 6.92
N TYR A 14 -9.62 -15.56 6.60
CA TYR A 14 -9.73 -14.48 7.57
C TYR A 14 -11.04 -13.74 7.38
N THR A 15 -11.62 -13.30 8.50
CA THR A 15 -12.72 -12.35 8.53
C THR A 15 -12.24 -10.96 8.10
N LEU A 16 -13.19 -10.10 7.70
CA LEU A 16 -12.91 -8.70 7.38
C LEU A 16 -12.18 -8.03 8.55
N GLN A 17 -12.65 -8.22 9.77
CA GLN A 17 -12.10 -7.58 10.97
C GLN A 17 -10.66 -8.00 11.25
N GLU A 18 -10.31 -9.27 11.03
CA GLU A 18 -8.94 -9.76 11.16
C GLU A 18 -8.02 -9.16 10.09
N LEU A 19 -8.50 -9.01 8.86
CA LEU A 19 -7.76 -8.35 7.78
C LEU A 19 -7.53 -6.86 8.05
N LEU A 20 -8.53 -6.14 8.56
CA LEU A 20 -8.35 -4.74 8.97
C LEU A 20 -7.37 -4.59 10.15
N GLY A 21 -7.22 -5.65 10.96
CA GLY A 21 -6.32 -5.67 12.11
C GLY A 21 -4.85 -5.95 11.79
N HIS A 22 -4.51 -6.33 10.55
CA HIS A 22 -3.15 -6.71 10.17
C HIS A 22 -2.17 -5.53 10.16
N ASP A 23 -2.42 -4.55 9.29
CA ASP A 23 -1.66 -3.31 9.25
C ASP A 23 -2.46 -2.25 8.50
N THR A 24 -2.22 -0.99 8.85
CA THR A 24 -2.67 0.15 8.07
C THR A 24 -1.44 0.90 7.58
N VAL A 25 -1.23 0.88 6.27
CA VAL A 25 -0.18 1.67 5.61
C VAL A 25 -0.74 3.04 5.28
N GLN A 26 -0.01 4.10 5.63
CA GLN A 26 -0.32 5.47 5.26
C GLN A 26 0.73 5.99 4.28
N VAL A 27 0.29 6.86 3.37
CA VAL A 27 1.15 7.48 2.35
C VAL A 27 0.91 8.98 2.36
N GLU A 28 1.94 9.73 2.77
CA GLU A 28 1.89 11.18 2.88
C GLU A 28 2.91 11.84 1.97
N LEU A 29 2.54 12.98 1.41
CA LEU A 29 3.43 13.77 0.57
C LEU A 29 4.31 14.65 1.43
N ILE A 30 5.62 14.52 1.26
CA ILE A 30 6.57 15.37 1.96
C ILE A 30 6.75 16.67 1.16
N PRO A 31 6.33 17.83 1.70
CA PRO A 31 6.53 19.10 1.03
C PRO A 31 8.02 19.44 0.99
N GLU A 32 8.46 20.05 -0.11
CA GLU A 32 9.84 20.49 -0.27
C GLU A 32 10.22 21.46 0.86
N LYS A 33 11.29 21.13 1.61
CA LYS A 33 11.83 22.05 2.62
C LYS A 33 12.39 23.28 1.92
N LYS A 34 11.95 24.48 2.31
CA LYS A 34 12.44 25.76 1.77
C LYS A 34 13.98 25.76 1.79
N GLY A 35 14.59 25.85 0.61
CA GLY A 35 16.05 25.90 0.43
C GLY A 35 16.72 24.58 -0.01
N LEU A 36 16.00 23.45 -0.04
CA LEU A 36 16.47 22.21 -0.68
C LEU A 36 15.79 22.04 -2.04
N PHE A 37 16.58 22.08 -3.11
CA PHE A 37 16.11 21.76 -4.46
C PHE A 37 15.96 20.25 -4.61
N LEU A 38 14.82 19.69 -4.20
CA LEU A 38 14.49 18.30 -4.47
C LEU A 38 14.08 18.16 -5.94
N LYS A 39 14.73 17.25 -6.68
CA LYS A 39 14.40 17.00 -8.11
C LYS A 39 13.04 16.34 -8.29
N HIS A 40 12.58 15.64 -7.26
CA HIS A 40 11.35 14.87 -7.26
C HIS A 40 10.63 15.01 -5.95
N VAL A 41 9.32 14.87 -6.04
CA VAL A 41 8.41 14.81 -4.91
C VAL A 41 8.60 13.47 -4.18
N GLU A 42 8.80 13.54 -2.87
CA GLU A 42 8.95 12.39 -1.99
C GLU A 42 7.66 12.11 -1.21
N TYR A 43 7.40 10.82 -0.98
CA TYR A 43 6.29 10.31 -0.19
C TYR A 43 6.85 9.57 1.00
N GLU A 44 6.35 9.86 2.19
CA GLU A 44 6.56 9.01 3.37
C GLU A 44 5.50 7.91 3.38
N VAL A 45 5.96 6.67 3.43
CA VAL A 45 5.12 5.49 3.57
C VAL A 45 5.35 4.95 4.98
N SER A 46 4.31 4.96 5.80
CA SER A 46 4.39 4.55 7.20
C SER A 46 3.49 3.35 7.49
N SER A 47 4.02 2.38 8.23
CA SER A 47 3.26 1.26 8.76
C SER A 47 2.85 1.57 10.19
N GLN A 48 1.54 1.53 10.45
CA GLN A 48 1.02 1.73 11.80
C GLN A 48 1.30 0.55 12.72
N PHE A 49 1.31 -0.68 12.20
CA PHE A 49 1.57 -1.88 12.99
C PHE A 49 3.06 -2.03 13.31
N PHE A 50 3.92 -1.92 12.30
CA PHE A 50 5.37 -2.10 12.47
C PHE A 50 6.09 -0.85 12.99
N LYS A 51 5.40 0.28 13.13
CA LYS A 51 5.95 1.56 13.62
C LYS A 51 7.21 1.98 12.85
N SER A 52 7.21 1.76 11.55
CA SER A 52 8.33 2.06 10.65
C SER A 52 7.87 2.97 9.52
N SER A 53 8.79 3.78 8.99
CA SER A 53 8.53 4.59 7.80
C SER A 53 9.71 4.56 6.83
N VAL A 54 9.38 4.74 5.56
CA VAL A 54 10.33 4.80 4.44
C VAL A 54 9.94 5.89 3.47
N TYR A 55 10.93 6.49 2.82
CA TYR A 55 10.71 7.50 1.79
C TYR A 55 10.74 6.87 0.40
N ARG A 56 9.78 7.22 -0.45
CA ARG A 56 9.63 6.71 -1.81
C ARG A 56 9.29 7.84 -2.77
N ARG A 57 9.71 7.70 -4.03
CA ARG A 57 9.31 8.62 -5.11
C ARG A 57 8.11 8.04 -5.86
N TYR A 58 7.41 8.90 -6.62
CA TYR A 58 6.24 8.48 -7.42
C TYR A 58 6.51 7.26 -8.32
N ASN A 59 7.65 7.21 -9.00
CA ASN A 59 7.98 6.11 -9.91
C ASN A 59 8.13 4.75 -9.22
N ASP A 60 8.44 4.74 -7.91
CA ASP A 60 8.53 3.48 -7.17
C ASP A 60 7.12 2.85 -7.04
N PHE A 61 6.07 3.67 -6.88
CA PHE A 61 4.68 3.20 -6.87
C PHE A 61 4.23 2.67 -8.24
N VAL A 62 4.67 3.29 -9.33
CA VAL A 62 4.36 2.83 -10.70
C VAL A 62 4.89 1.41 -10.92
N VAL A 63 6.19 1.21 -10.63
CA VAL A 63 6.83 -0.10 -10.76
C VAL A 63 6.18 -1.14 -9.84
N PHE A 64 5.82 -0.74 -8.62
CA PHE A 64 5.14 -1.63 -7.68
C PHE A 64 3.75 -2.04 -8.17
N GLN A 65 2.96 -1.12 -8.71
CA GLN A 65 1.64 -1.41 -9.26
C GLN A 65 1.72 -2.36 -10.46
N GLU A 66 2.66 -2.14 -11.38
CA GLU A 66 2.90 -3.03 -12.51
C GLU A 66 3.24 -4.45 -12.03
N MET A 67 4.07 -4.57 -11.00
CA MET A 67 4.41 -5.87 -10.40
C MET A 67 3.20 -6.55 -9.75
N LEU A 68 2.33 -5.79 -9.06
CA LEU A 68 1.10 -6.34 -8.48
C LEU A 68 0.14 -6.86 -9.55
N LEU A 69 -0.04 -6.12 -10.65
CA LEU A 69 -0.91 -6.52 -11.76
C LEU A 69 -0.41 -7.81 -12.44
N GLN A 70 0.91 -7.95 -12.61
CA GLN A 70 1.54 -9.15 -13.17
C GLN A 70 1.43 -10.35 -12.22
N LYS A 71 1.69 -10.14 -10.93
CA LYS A 71 1.78 -11.23 -9.93
C LYS A 71 0.42 -11.72 -9.45
N TYR A 72 -0.57 -10.82 -9.35
CA TYR A 72 -1.90 -11.11 -8.82
C TYR A 72 -2.99 -10.79 -9.85
N PRO A 73 -3.00 -11.50 -11.00
CA PRO A 73 -4.05 -11.34 -11.98
C PRO A 73 -5.41 -11.60 -11.32
N TYR A 74 -6.41 -10.80 -11.67
CA TYR A 74 -7.78 -10.85 -11.12
C TYR A 74 -7.95 -10.39 -9.66
N ARG A 75 -6.93 -9.73 -9.07
CA ARG A 75 -7.10 -8.99 -7.81
C ARG A 75 -7.31 -7.51 -8.08
N MET A 76 -8.07 -6.86 -7.21
CA MET A 76 -8.13 -5.40 -7.20
C MET A 76 -6.79 -4.85 -6.74
N VAL A 77 -6.20 -3.96 -7.55
CA VAL A 77 -4.97 -3.24 -7.21
C VAL A 77 -5.35 -1.77 -7.00
N PRO A 78 -4.93 -1.13 -5.89
CA PRO A 78 -5.25 0.27 -5.66
C PRO A 78 -4.70 1.19 -6.74
N ALA A 79 -5.38 2.33 -6.91
CA ALA A 79 -4.90 3.40 -7.77
C ALA A 79 -3.60 3.99 -7.22
N LEU A 80 -2.76 4.51 -8.12
CA LEU A 80 -1.55 5.21 -7.75
C LEU A 80 -1.87 6.48 -6.94
N PRO A 81 -0.99 6.89 -6.02
CA PRO A 81 -1.08 8.21 -5.41
C PRO A 81 -1.14 9.30 -6.49
N PRO A 82 -1.86 10.43 -6.29
CA PRO A 82 -1.92 11.48 -7.29
C PRO A 82 -0.53 12.11 -7.48
N LYS A 83 -0.06 12.22 -8.72
CA LYS A 83 1.27 12.75 -9.07
C LYS A 83 1.53 14.18 -8.54
N ARG A 84 0.47 14.95 -8.30
CA ARG A 84 0.47 16.27 -7.64
C ARG A 84 -0.76 16.35 -6.74
N MET A 85 -0.57 16.60 -5.44
CA MET A 85 -1.68 16.77 -4.51
C MET A 85 -2.21 18.20 -4.57
N LEU A 86 -3.48 18.38 -4.97
CA LEU A 86 -4.28 19.50 -4.48
C LEU A 86 -4.83 19.11 -3.10
N GLY A 87 -4.04 19.33 -2.05
CA GLY A 87 -4.51 19.49 -0.67
C GLY A 87 -5.44 18.43 -0.07
N GLY A 88 -5.09 17.14 -0.08
CA GLY A 88 -5.87 16.14 0.66
C GLY A 88 -5.11 14.86 0.93
N LEU A 89 -4.76 14.61 2.20
CA LEU A 89 -4.13 13.41 2.74
C LEU A 89 -4.64 12.14 2.02
N SER A 90 -3.80 11.48 1.21
CA SER A 90 -4.18 10.23 0.55
C SER A 90 -3.94 9.06 1.50
N ILE A 91 -4.92 8.74 2.35
CA ILE A 91 -4.91 7.50 3.11
C ILE A 91 -5.21 6.36 2.12
N VAL A 92 -4.18 5.80 1.51
CA VAL A 92 -4.30 4.55 0.75
C VAL A 92 -4.14 3.41 1.74
N SER A 93 -5.23 2.93 2.33
CA SER A 93 -5.22 1.67 3.08
C SER A 93 -4.95 0.53 2.10
N LEU A 94 -3.67 0.16 1.97
CA LEU A 94 -3.26 -1.01 1.22
C LEU A 94 -3.42 -2.23 2.12
N PHE A 95 -4.55 -2.94 1.98
CA PHE A 95 -4.73 -4.27 2.57
C PHE A 95 -4.00 -5.26 1.66
N ILE A 96 -2.85 -5.77 2.10
CA ILE A 96 -2.14 -6.87 1.43
C ILE A 96 -2.50 -8.18 2.12
#